data_AF-A0A2E3UQW8-F1
#
_entry.id   AF-A0A2E3UQW8-F1
#
_cell.length_a   1.000
_cell.length_b   1.000
_cell.length_c   1.000
_cell.angle_alpha   90.00
_cell.angle_beta   90.00
_cell.angle_gamma   90.00
#
_symmetry.space_group_name_H-M   'P 1'
#
loop_
_entity.id
_entity.type
_entity.pdbx_description
1 polymer ?
#
loop_
_entity_poly.entity_id
_entity_poly.type
_entity_poly.pdbx_seq_one_letter_code
_entity_poly.pdbx_strand_id
1 'polypeptide(L)'
;FTDLDRQNVRLGIAGQIRTPKEAERALAAGVDWIMLGRAAILHHDFPLQQQKNPDFSPVNLPVSREHLEKEGVSEKFIKYLSSWEGFVAES
;
A
#
# COMPACT_ATOMS: atom_id res chain seq x y z
N PHE A 1 -12.55 10.85 -14.83
CA PHE A 1 -11.20 11.17 -15.35
C PHE A 1 -10.61 10.00 -16.13
N THR A 2 -10.99 8.76 -15.80
CA THR A 2 -10.67 7.58 -16.61
C THR A 2 -11.33 7.62 -17.99
N ASP A 3 -12.47 8.31 -18.13
CA ASP A 3 -13.20 8.50 -19.40
C ASP A 3 -12.61 9.57 -20.35
N LEU A 4 -11.50 10.22 -19.99
CA LEU A 4 -10.85 11.20 -20.86
C LEU A 4 -10.23 10.50 -22.07
N ASP A 5 -10.27 11.13 -23.25
CA ASP A 5 -9.47 10.67 -24.40
C ASP A 5 -7.98 10.93 -24.12
N ARG A 6 -7.28 9.85 -23.78
CA ARG A 6 -5.86 9.85 -23.42
C ARG A 6 -4.96 9.40 -24.57
N GLN A 7 -5.51 9.06 -25.73
CA GLN A 7 -4.77 8.39 -26.80
C GLN A 7 -3.94 7.21 -26.25
N ASN A 8 -2.61 7.29 -26.33
CA ASN A 8 -1.69 6.25 -25.86
C ASN A 8 -1.08 6.55 -24.47
N VAL A 9 -1.54 7.60 -23.78
CA VAL A 9 -1.03 7.97 -22.46
C VAL A 9 -1.65 7.09 -21.40
N ARG A 10 -0.84 6.26 -20.75
CA ARG A 10 -1.30 5.40 -19.64
C ARG A 10 -1.52 6.20 -18.35
N LEU A 11 -2.46 5.74 -17.54
CA LEU A 11 -2.96 6.41 -16.33
C LEU A 11 -2.70 5.53 -15.11
N GLY A 12 -1.83 6.00 -14.23
CA GLY A 12 -1.64 5.44 -12.90
C GLY A 12 -2.38 6.24 -11.84
N ILE A 13 -2.85 5.58 -10.78
CA ILE A 13 -3.41 6.26 -9.61
C ILE A 13 -2.71 5.86 -8.31
N ALA A 14 -2.72 6.78 -7.34
CA ALA A 14 -2.33 6.55 -5.96
C ALA A 14 -3.43 7.09 -5.03
N GLY A 15 -3.40 6.68 -3.77
CA GLY A 15 -4.18 7.29 -2.71
C GLY A 15 -5.11 6.31 -2.01
N GLN A 16 -4.86 6.08 -0.72
CA GLN A 16 -5.70 5.28 0.19
C GLN A 16 -6.00 3.84 -0.26
N ILE A 17 -5.31 3.31 -1.28
CA ILE A 17 -5.39 1.88 -1.65
C ILE A 17 -4.62 1.09 -0.60
N ARG A 18 -5.35 0.40 0.28
CA ARG A 18 -4.78 -0.38 1.40
C ARG A 18 -5.03 -1.86 1.28
N THR A 19 -6.11 -2.30 0.64
CA THR A 19 -6.53 -3.70 0.57
C THR A 19 -6.57 -4.23 -0.87
N PRO A 20 -6.50 -5.56 -1.07
CA PRO A 20 -6.70 -6.16 -2.40
C PRO A 20 -8.00 -5.72 -3.06
N LYS A 21 -9.10 -5.67 -2.30
CA LYS A 21 -10.40 -5.25 -2.80
C LYS A 21 -10.40 -3.80 -3.30
N GLU A 22 -9.70 -2.89 -2.62
CA GLU A 22 -9.53 -1.51 -3.07
C GLU A 22 -8.64 -1.42 -4.30
N ALA A 23 -7.59 -2.25 -4.38
CA ALA A 23 -6.71 -2.35 -5.55
C ALA A 23 -7.49 -2.83 -6.79
N GLU A 24 -8.28 -3.90 -6.67
CA GLU A 24 -9.14 -4.41 -7.73
C GLU A 24 -10.18 -3.38 -8.16
N ARG A 25 -10.82 -2.70 -7.21
CA ARG A 25 -11.78 -1.63 -7.50
C ARG A 25 -11.13 -0.48 -8.27
N ALA A 26 -9.91 -0.09 -7.90
CA ALA A 26 -9.17 0.96 -8.59
C ALA A 26 -8.84 0.55 -10.02
N LEU A 27 -8.32 -0.66 -10.23
CA LEU A 27 -8.00 -1.19 -11.57
C LEU A 27 -9.25 -1.28 -12.45
N ALA A 28 -10.36 -1.79 -11.90
CA ALA A 28 -11.64 -1.90 -12.60
C ALA A 28 -12.24 -0.54 -13.03
N ALA A 29 -11.76 0.57 -12.46
CA ALA A 29 -12.19 1.92 -12.88
C ALA A 29 -11.59 2.37 -14.22
N GLY A 30 -10.72 1.56 -14.84
CA GLY A 30 -10.12 1.85 -16.16
C GLY A 30 -8.75 2.55 -16.09
N VAL A 31 -8.02 2.35 -14.99
CA VAL A 31 -6.62 2.80 -14.84
C VAL A 31 -5.67 1.69 -15.28
N ASP A 32 -4.48 2.08 -15.74
CA ASP A 32 -3.47 1.16 -16.26
C ASP A 32 -2.63 0.52 -15.14
N TRP A 33 -2.44 1.22 -14.01
CA TRP A 33 -1.81 0.67 -12.81
C TRP A 33 -2.19 1.46 -11.55
N ILE A 34 -1.83 0.88 -10.41
CA ILE A 34 -1.95 1.50 -9.08
C ILE A 34 -0.59 1.65 -8.43
N MET A 35 -0.48 2.59 -7.51
CA MET A 35 0.70 2.79 -6.68
C MET A 35 0.33 2.61 -5.21
N LEU A 36 1.02 1.67 -4.56
CA LEU A 36 0.84 1.37 -3.15
C LEU A 36 1.83 2.19 -2.31
N GLY A 37 1.28 3.01 -1.41
CA GLY A 37 2.07 3.79 -0.46
C GLY A 37 2.25 3.04 0.86
N ARG A 38 1.43 3.40 1.87
CA ARG A 38 1.47 2.77 3.20
C ARG A 38 1.30 1.24 3.15
N ALA A 39 0.48 0.72 2.24
CA ALA A 39 0.31 -0.72 2.08
C ALA A 39 1.63 -1.43 1.75
N ALA A 40 2.46 -0.85 0.88
CA ALA A 40 3.76 -1.40 0.51
C ALA A 40 4.82 -1.25 1.61
N ILE A 41 4.69 -0.26 2.50
CA ILE A 41 5.54 -0.14 3.69
C ILE A 41 5.22 -1.25 4.71
N LEU A 42 3.94 -1.60 4.84
CA LEU A 42 3.45 -2.59 5.81
C LEU A 42 3.54 -4.03 5.31
N HIS A 43 3.55 -4.22 3.98
CA HIS A 43 3.62 -5.50 3.27
C HIS A 43 4.46 -5.29 2.01
N HIS A 44 5.78 -5.51 2.10
CA HIS A 44 6.67 -5.40 0.94
C HIS A 44 6.29 -6.38 -0.18
N ASP A 45 5.65 -7.48 0.20
CA ASP A 45 5.21 -8.57 -0.67
C ASP A 45 3.71 -8.51 -0.99
N PHE A 46 3.04 -7.36 -0.80
CA PHE A 46 1.61 -7.17 -1.06
C PHE A 46 1.10 -7.85 -2.35
N PRO A 47 1.75 -7.70 -3.53
CA PRO A 47 1.26 -8.36 -4.75
C PRO A 47 1.33 -9.89 -4.68
N LEU A 48 2.35 -10.44 -4.00
CA LEU A 48 2.49 -11.88 -3.80
C LEU A 48 1.46 -12.41 -2.79
N GLN A 49 1.17 -11.64 -1.74
CA GLN A 49 0.10 -11.96 -0.78
C GLN A 49 -1.25 -11.99 -1.49
N GLN A 50 -1.57 -10.98 -2.32
CA GLN A 50 -2.80 -10.92 -3.12
C GLN A 50 -2.89 -12.09 -4.11
N GLN A 51 -1.79 -12.41 -4.78
CA GLN A 51 -1.76 -13.52 -5.74
C GLN A 51 -2.06 -14.86 -5.07
N LYS A 52 -1.54 -15.09 -3.85
CA LYS A 52 -1.77 -16.32 -3.07
C LYS A 52 -3.16 -16.34 -2.44
N ASN A 53 -3.61 -15.20 -1.92
CA ASN A 53 -4.89 -15.01 -1.26
C ASN A 53 -5.51 -13.68 -1.71
N PRO A 54 -6.44 -13.70 -2.68
CA PRO A 54 -7.09 -12.50 -3.19
C PRO A 54 -7.79 -11.65 -2.13
N ASP A 55 -8.16 -12.24 -0.98
CA ASP A 55 -8.84 -11.59 0.12
C ASP A 55 -7.95 -11.38 1.36
N PHE A 56 -6.62 -11.39 1.20
CA PHE A 56 -5.74 -11.18 2.35
C PHE A 56 -6.00 -9.81 3.00
N SER A 57 -5.94 -9.81 4.33
CA SER A 57 -6.13 -8.61 5.14
C SER A 57 -4.76 -8.07 5.58
N PRO A 58 -4.35 -6.88 5.12
CA PRO A 58 -3.15 -6.23 5.63
C PRO A 58 -3.25 -5.97 7.13
N VAL A 59 -2.08 -5.94 7.79
CA VAL A 59 -1.95 -5.55 9.20
C VAL A 59 -2.57 -4.18 9.47
N ASN A 60 -3.17 -4.05 10.65
CA ASN A 60 -3.72 -2.77 11.11
C ASN A 60 -2.63 -1.90 11.70
N LEU A 61 -2.82 -0.59 11.57
CA LEU A 61 -2.04 0.41 12.28
C LEU A 61 -2.61 0.62 13.70
N PRO A 62 -1.79 1.02 14.69
CA PRO A 62 -0.33 1.13 14.59
C PRO A 62 0.35 -0.26 14.55
N VAL A 63 1.49 -0.35 13.87
CA VAL A 63 2.32 -1.57 13.87
C VAL A 63 3.52 -1.45 14.80
N SER A 64 4.06 -2.58 15.26
CA SER A 64 5.30 -2.56 16.04
C SER A 64 6.50 -2.17 15.17
N ARG A 65 7.56 -1.66 15.82
CA ARG A 65 8.86 -1.47 15.20
C ARG A 65 9.40 -2.78 14.61
N GLU A 66 9.25 -3.88 15.34
CA GLU A 66 9.72 -5.21 14.91
C GLU A 66 9.04 -5.67 13.61
N HIS A 67 7.75 -5.35 13.41
CA HIS A 67 7.05 -5.64 12.15
C HIS A 67 7.73 -4.90 10.99
N LEU A 68 7.99 -3.60 11.14
CA LEU A 68 8.62 -2.80 10.10
C LEU A 68 10.05 -3.27 9.78
N GLU A 69 10.81 -3.71 10.79
CA GLU A 69 12.14 -4.29 10.59
C GLU A 69 12.07 -5.60 9.77
N LYS A 70 11.08 -6.46 10.04
CA LYS A 70 10.81 -7.68 9.25
C LYS A 70 10.41 -7.38 7.81
N GLU A 71 9.69 -6.28 7.59
CA GLU A 71 9.36 -5.76 6.26
C GLU A 71 10.54 -5.07 5.55
N GLY A 72 11.74 -5.04 6.16
CA GLY A 72 12.94 -4.47 5.57
C GLY A 72 13.03 -2.94 5.66
N VAL A 73 12.21 -2.31 6.50
CA VAL A 73 12.21 -0.87 6.72
C VAL A 73 13.41 -0.48 7.57
N SER A 74 14.28 0.40 7.06
CA SER A 74 15.47 0.83 7.79
C SER A 74 15.14 1.58 9.09
N GLU A 75 16.00 1.47 10.10
CA GLU A 75 15.84 2.16 11.39
C GLU A 75 15.61 3.68 11.24
N LYS A 76 16.36 4.34 10.35
CA LYS A 76 16.19 5.78 10.06
C LYS A 76 14.80 6.09 9.56
N PHE A 77 14.24 5.23 8.71
CA PHE A 77 12.90 5.43 8.17
C PHE A 77 11.82 5.08 9.19
N ILE A 78 12.02 4.05 10.02
CA ILE A 78 11.13 3.77 11.17
C ILE A 78 11.06 4.98 12.10
N LYS A 79 12.20 5.60 12.44
CA LYS A 79 12.22 6.82 13.26
C LYS A 79 11.42 7.96 12.63
N TYR A 80 11.50 8.13 11.31
CA TYR A 80 10.66 9.10 10.60
C TYR A 80 9.18 8.74 10.67
N LEU A 81 8.83 7.46 10.43
CA LEU A 81 7.44 6.97 10.48
C LEU A 81 6.84 7.06 11.90
N SER A 82 7.65 6.95 12.95
CA SER A 82 7.20 7.16 14.34
C SER A 82 6.71 8.59 14.61
N SER A 83 7.03 9.57 13.77
CA SER A 83 6.43 10.92 13.86
C SER A 83 5.00 10.98 13.32
N TRP A 84 4.54 9.95 12.61
CA TRP A 84 3.18 9.87 12.10
C TRP A 84 2.29 9.26 13.16
N GLU A 85 1.41 10.07 13.74
CA GLU A 85 0.46 9.65 14.76
C GLU A 85 -0.30 8.39 14.34
N GLY A 86 -0.29 7.38 15.21
CA GLY A 86 -0.97 6.11 15.00
C GLY A 86 -0.33 5.20 13.94
N PHE A 87 0.87 5.50 13.43
CA PHE A 87 1.55 4.62 12.46
C PHE A 87 2.40 3.54 13.13
N VAL A 88 3.30 3.94 14.04
CA VAL A 88 4.13 3.02 14.82
C VAL A 88 3.59 2.99 16.25
N ALA A 89 3.45 1.81 16.85
CA ALA A 89 2.98 1.68 18.22
C ALA A 89 3.99 2.36 19.16
N GLU A 90 3.50 3.21 20.07
CA GLU A 90 4.36 3.79 21.09
C GLU A 90 4.85 2.68 22.03
N SER A 91 6.13 2.75 22.37
CA SER A 91 6.82 1.79 23.24
C SER A 91 6.57 2.11 24.72
#